data_AF-A0A2N6FMI7-F1
#
_entry.id   AF-A0A2N6FMI7-F1
#
_cell.length_a   1.000
_cell.length_b   1.000
_cell.length_c   1.000
_cell.angle_alpha   90.00
_cell.angle_beta   90.00
_cell.angle_gamma   90.00
#
_symmetry.space_group_name_H-M   'P 1'
#
loop_
_entity.id
_entity.type
_entity.pdbx_description
1 polymer ?
#
loop_
_entity_poly.entity_id
_entity_poly.type
_entity_poly.pdbx_seq_one_letter_code
_entity_poly.pdbx_strand_id
1 'polypeptide(L)'
;MLTDWNSNLETGHDEIDAQHRKLLEHFQLFSDACRNGKGKQQITELCTFLESYVVEHFDSEESLMTRYNYPFITTHRLEHKGFTAKLRHLKYEVVQDRITLPLIIETSENLLRWLLEHILKTDVQMAEFFRSQTPS
;
A
#
# COMPACT_ATOMS: atom_id res chain seq x y z
N MET A 1 6.15 -8.04 -15.61
CA MET A 1 5.24 -8.09 -14.44
C MET A 1 6.02 -7.58 -13.26
N LEU A 2 5.42 -6.75 -12.41
CA LEU A 2 6.13 -6.04 -11.33
C LEU A 2 5.65 -6.48 -9.93
N THR A 3 5.01 -7.64 -9.81
CA THR A 3 4.23 -8.01 -8.60
C THR A 3 3.97 -9.52 -8.50
N ASP A 4 4.98 -10.36 -8.69
CA ASP A 4 4.83 -11.76 -8.27
C ASP A 4 5.06 -11.82 -6.75
N TRP A 5 3.97 -12.08 -6.01
CA TRP A 5 4.05 -12.39 -4.58
C TRP A 5 5.11 -13.47 -4.36
N ASN A 6 5.99 -13.27 -3.39
CA ASN A 6 7.04 -14.22 -3.05
C ASN A 6 7.32 -14.16 -1.54
N SER A 7 8.04 -15.17 -1.04
CA SER A 7 8.32 -15.33 0.39
C SER A 7 9.06 -14.15 1.02
N ASN A 8 9.71 -13.28 0.25
CA ASN A 8 10.37 -12.09 0.81
C ASN A 8 9.37 -10.98 1.18
N LEU A 9 8.11 -11.07 0.73
CA LEU A 9 7.03 -10.17 1.10
C LEU A 9 6.23 -10.69 2.31
N GLU A 10 6.54 -11.89 2.81
CA GLU A 10 5.81 -12.50 3.91
C GLU A 10 6.30 -11.94 5.26
N THR A 11 5.37 -11.37 6.00
CA THR A 11 5.55 -10.98 7.39
C THR A 11 5.35 -12.18 8.33
N GLY A 12 4.71 -13.26 7.87
CA GLY A 12 4.34 -14.39 8.72
C GLY A 12 3.16 -14.09 9.65
N HIS A 13 2.50 -12.95 9.46
CA HIS A 13 1.18 -12.65 10.00
C HIS A 13 0.15 -12.81 8.89
N ASP A 14 -0.63 -13.89 8.94
CA ASP A 14 -1.58 -14.28 7.87
C ASP A 14 -2.52 -13.14 7.43
N GLU A 15 -2.99 -12.34 8.39
CA GLU A 15 -3.85 -11.18 8.14
C GLU A 15 -3.12 -10.08 7.35
N ILE A 16 -1.92 -9.71 7.76
CA ILE A 16 -1.10 -8.69 7.09
C ILE A 16 -0.70 -9.16 5.70
N ASP A 17 -0.26 -10.42 5.56
CA ASP A 17 0.12 -10.98 4.27
C ASP A 17 -1.08 -11.04 3.30
N ALA A 18 -2.29 -11.33 3.81
CA ALA A 18 -3.51 -11.26 3.02
C ALA A 18 -3.85 -9.83 2.59
N GLN A 19 -3.64 -8.84 3.47
CA GLN A 19 -3.83 -7.43 3.14
C GLN A 19 -2.83 -6.95 2.08
N HIS A 20 -1.55 -7.28 2.20
CA HIS A 20 -0.52 -6.95 1.21
C HIS A 20 -0.84 -7.55 -0.17
N ARG A 21 -1.21 -8.84 -0.23
CA ARG A 21 -1.62 -9.50 -1.49
C ARG A 21 -2.74 -8.74 -2.18
N LYS A 22 -3.78 -8.38 -1.41
CA LYS A 22 -4.94 -7.65 -1.93
C LYS A 22 -4.61 -6.22 -2.36
N LEU A 23 -3.71 -5.54 -1.66
CA LEU A 23 -3.20 -4.23 -2.08
C LEU A 23 -2.45 -4.30 -3.40
N LEU A 24 -1.53 -5.25 -3.54
CA LEU A 24 -0.74 -5.44 -4.76
C LEU A 24 -1.64 -5.76 -5.95
N GLU A 25 -2.63 -6.64 -5.77
CA GLU A 25 -3.64 -6.94 -6.79
C GLU A 25 -4.38 -5.67 -7.24
N HIS A 26 -4.86 -4.84 -6.31
CA HIS A 26 -5.62 -3.64 -6.66
C HIS A 26 -4.76 -2.53 -7.28
N PHE A 27 -3.50 -2.40 -6.87
CA PHE A 27 -2.55 -1.50 -7.56
C PHE A 27 -2.28 -1.96 -8.98
N GLN A 28 -2.23 -3.26 -9.21
CA GLN A 28 -2.05 -3.82 -10.55
C GLN A 28 -3.29 -3.60 -11.42
N LEU A 29 -4.50 -3.84 -10.89
CA LEU A 29 -5.76 -3.49 -11.56
C LEU A 29 -5.84 -1.99 -11.89
N PHE A 30 -5.35 -1.14 -10.99
CA PHE A 30 -5.28 0.31 -11.20
C PHE A 30 -4.31 0.69 -12.33
N SER A 31 -3.09 0.15 -12.31
CA SER A 31 -2.10 0.38 -13.37
C SER A 31 -2.62 -0.09 -14.74
N ASP A 32 -3.24 -1.28 -14.79
CA ASP A 32 -3.81 -1.85 -16.01
C ASP A 32 -5.01 -1.05 -16.51
N ALA A 33 -5.87 -0.56 -15.61
CA ALA A 33 -6.99 0.31 -15.98
C ALA A 33 -6.50 1.61 -16.64
N CYS A 34 -5.43 2.20 -16.10
CA CYS A 34 -4.83 3.41 -16.66
C CYS A 34 -4.19 3.13 -18.03
N ARG A 35 -3.40 2.06 -18.15
CA ARG A 35 -2.71 1.68 -19.41
C ARG A 35 -3.67 1.34 -20.53
N ASN A 36 -4.79 0.68 -20.22
CA ASN A 36 -5.80 0.29 -21.20
C ASN A 36 -6.80 1.41 -21.54
N GLY A 37 -6.57 2.64 -21.06
CA GLY A 37 -7.44 3.78 -21.32
C GLY A 37 -8.87 3.57 -20.81
N LYS A 38 -9.02 2.88 -19.68
CA LYS A 38 -10.34 2.71 -19.05
C LYS A 38 -10.91 4.08 -18.67
N GLY A 39 -12.23 4.18 -18.67
CA GLY A 39 -12.92 5.44 -18.39
C GLY A 39 -12.61 5.97 -16.98
N LYS A 40 -12.70 7.30 -16.84
CA LYS A 40 -12.47 8.05 -15.58
C LYS A 40 -13.20 7.46 -14.37
N GLN A 41 -14.41 6.96 -14.57
CA GLN A 41 -15.20 6.33 -13.51
C GLN A 41 -14.47 5.14 -12.89
N GLN A 42 -13.96 4.21 -13.71
CA GLN A 42 -13.26 3.02 -13.24
C GLN A 42 -11.96 3.38 -12.50
N ILE A 43 -11.20 4.35 -13.01
CA ILE A 43 -9.98 4.87 -12.37
C ILE A 43 -10.32 5.45 -10.99
N THR A 44 -11.42 6.21 -10.90
CA THR A 44 -11.87 6.83 -9.65
C THR A 44 -12.35 5.80 -8.62
N GLU A 45 -13.05 4.76 -9.05
CA GLU A 45 -13.49 3.65 -8.20
C GLU A 45 -12.28 2.89 -7.62
N LEU A 46 -11.28 2.60 -8.45
CA LEU A 46 -10.03 1.96 -8.01
C LEU A 46 -9.24 2.83 -7.04
N CYS A 47 -9.11 4.13 -7.30
CA CYS A 47 -8.49 5.07 -6.36
C CYS A 47 -9.23 5.11 -5.00
N THR A 48 -10.57 5.08 -5.03
CA THR A 48 -11.39 5.12 -3.82
C THR A 48 -11.23 3.85 -2.98
N PHE A 49 -11.21 2.70 -3.65
CA PHE A 49 -10.91 1.44 -3.00
C PHE A 49 -9.52 1.46 -2.37
N LEU A 50 -8.49 1.81 -3.14
CA LEU A 50 -7.11 1.85 -2.66
C LEU A 50 -6.95 2.79 -1.47
N GLU A 51 -7.53 3.99 -1.52
CA GLU A 51 -7.48 4.93 -0.39
C GLU A 51 -8.03 4.31 0.90
N SER A 52 -9.20 3.68 0.81
CA SER A 52 -9.87 3.10 1.98
C SER A 52 -9.11 1.90 2.52
N TYR A 53 -8.66 1.01 1.62
CA TYR A 53 -8.02 -0.24 1.99
C TYR A 53 -6.60 -0.05 2.52
N VAL A 54 -5.88 0.97 2.03
CA VAL A 54 -4.56 1.36 2.56
C VAL A 54 -4.68 1.87 4.00
N VAL A 55 -5.71 2.64 4.31
CA VAL A 55 -5.94 3.13 5.68
C VAL A 55 -6.25 1.96 6.62
N GLU A 56 -7.15 1.05 6.22
CA GLU A 56 -7.47 -0.15 6.99
C GLU A 56 -6.24 -1.03 7.25
N HIS A 57 -5.41 -1.22 6.23
CA HIS A 57 -4.17 -1.98 6.32
C HIS A 57 -3.18 -1.33 7.32
N PHE A 58 -2.91 -0.03 7.17
CA PHE A 58 -2.02 0.68 8.07
C PHE A 58 -2.54 0.73 9.51
N ASP A 59 -3.84 0.87 9.72
CA ASP A 59 -4.45 0.80 11.05
C ASP A 59 -4.26 -0.59 11.69
N SER A 60 -4.29 -1.66 10.89
CA SER A 60 -4.04 -3.03 11.33
C SER A 60 -2.60 -3.21 11.82
N GLU A 61 -1.63 -2.77 11.01
CA GLU A 61 -0.21 -2.82 11.38
C GLU A 61 0.10 -1.94 12.59
N GLU A 62 -0.42 -0.71 12.65
CA GLU A 62 -0.21 0.19 13.77
C GLU A 62 -0.80 -0.33 15.09
N SER A 63 -1.90 -1.07 14.99
CA SER A 63 -2.49 -1.77 16.14
C SER A 63 -1.57 -2.87 16.65
N LEU A 64 -0.98 -3.66 15.74
CA LEU A 64 0.04 -4.67 16.09
C LEU A 64 1.29 -4.01 16.68
N MET A 65 1.84 -2.99 16.02
CA MET A 65 2.99 -2.22 16.52
C MET A 65 2.77 -1.70 17.94
N THR A 66 1.57 -1.18 18.22
CA THR A 66 1.20 -0.70 19.55
C THR A 66 1.15 -1.85 20.56
N ARG A 67 0.52 -2.98 20.20
CA ARG A 67 0.41 -4.16 21.06
C ARG A 67 1.77 -4.74 21.45
N TYR A 68 2.72 -4.77 20.52
CA TYR A 68 4.06 -5.33 20.72
C TYR A 68 5.10 -4.30 21.22
N ASN A 69 4.70 -3.06 21.46
CA ASN A 69 5.60 -1.95 21.81
C ASN A 69 6.76 -1.77 20.81
N TYR A 70 6.43 -1.78 19.51
CA TYR A 70 7.41 -1.64 18.44
C TYR A 70 8.15 -0.29 18.55
N PRO A 71 9.50 -0.27 18.68
CA PRO A 71 10.26 0.94 18.96
C PRO A 71 10.24 1.97 17.81
N PHE A 72 10.00 1.53 16.58
CA PHE A 72 10.03 2.38 15.38
C PHE A 72 8.62 2.80 14.91
N ILE A 73 7.60 2.64 15.75
CA ILE A 73 6.20 2.97 15.40
C ILE A 73 6.01 4.41 14.92
N THR A 74 6.76 5.37 15.46
CA THR A 74 6.65 6.78 15.07
C THR A 74 7.12 7.01 13.64
N THR A 75 8.24 6.42 13.24
CA THR A 75 8.77 6.54 11.86
C THR A 75 7.90 5.79 10.87
N HIS A 76 7.42 4.59 11.23
CA HIS A 76 6.51 3.79 10.39
C HIS A 76 5.20 4.54 10.12
N ARG A 77 4.59 5.14 11.16
CA ARG A 77 3.40 6.01 11.03
C ARG A 77 3.60 7.21 10.10
N LEU A 78 4.80 7.78 10.06
CA LEU A 78 5.09 8.90 9.16
C LEU A 78 5.13 8.44 7.70
N GLU A 79 5.67 7.26 7.43
CA GLU A 79 5.64 6.60 6.12
C GLU A 79 4.19 6.37 5.66
N HIS A 80 3.36 5.78 6.51
CA HIS A 80 1.93 5.56 6.27
C HIS A 80 1.17 6.85 5.92
N LYS A 81 1.37 7.90 6.73
CA LYS A 81 0.75 9.21 6.50
C LYS A 81 1.17 9.82 5.17
N GLY A 82 2.46 9.74 4.83
CA GLY A 82 3.00 10.24 3.57
C GLY A 82 2.40 9.52 2.37
N PHE A 83 2.30 8.19 2.43
CA PHE A 83 1.70 7.40 1.36
C PHE A 83 0.20 7.68 1.19
N THR A 84 -0.55 7.68 2.29
CA THR A 84 -1.99 7.98 2.28
C THR A 84 -2.27 9.38 1.70
N ALA A 85 -1.44 10.38 2.04
CA ALA A 85 -1.56 11.73 1.50
C ALA A 85 -1.34 11.78 -0.02
N LYS A 86 -0.34 11.07 -0.55
CA LYS A 86 -0.09 10.98 -2.00
C LYS A 86 -1.25 10.32 -2.74
N LEU A 87 -1.81 9.25 -2.19
CA LEU A 87 -2.94 8.54 -2.78
C LEU A 87 -4.22 9.40 -2.80
N ARG A 88 -4.48 10.12 -1.69
CA ARG A 88 -5.55 11.13 -1.61
C ARG A 88 -5.40 12.23 -2.64
N HIS A 89 -4.18 12.75 -2.80
CA HIS A 89 -3.89 13.77 -3.78
C HIS A 89 -4.14 13.27 -5.21
N LEU A 90 -3.66 12.08 -5.55
CA LEU A 90 -3.92 11.46 -6.85
C LEU A 90 -5.42 11.33 -7.12
N LYS A 91 -6.19 10.77 -6.18
CA LYS A 91 -7.65 10.65 -6.30
C LYS A 91 -8.30 12.01 -6.54
N TYR A 92 -7.90 13.04 -5.78
CA TYR A 92 -8.44 14.39 -5.93
C TYR A 92 -8.17 14.96 -7.32
N GLU A 93 -6.94 14.85 -7.84
CA GLU A 93 -6.61 15.34 -9.18
C GLU A 93 -7.38 14.58 -10.28
N VAL A 94 -7.55 13.26 -10.14
CA VAL A 94 -8.34 12.43 -11.06
C VAL A 94 -9.80 12.89 -11.08
N VAL A 95 -10.43 13.01 -9.91
CA VAL A 95 -11.84 13.43 -9.80
C VAL A 95 -12.05 14.81 -10.44
N GLN A 96 -11.12 15.74 -10.20
CA GLN A 96 -11.20 17.11 -10.67
C GLN A 96 -10.78 17.30 -12.14
N ASP A 97 -10.39 16.23 -12.84
CA ASP A 97 -9.93 16.29 -14.23
C ASP A 97 -8.68 17.16 -14.45
N ARG A 98 -7.85 17.31 -13.42
CA ARG A 98 -6.67 18.19 -13.44
C ARG A 98 -5.36 17.48 -13.76
N ILE A 99 -5.41 16.16 -13.94
CA ILE A 99 -4.26 15.31 -14.21
C ILE A 99 -4.43 14.57 -15.53
N THR A 100 -3.34 14.47 -16.29
CA THR A 100 -3.33 13.75 -17.57
C THR A 100 -3.17 12.25 -17.35
N LEU A 101 -3.70 11.43 -18.25
CA LEU A 101 -3.56 9.96 -18.15
C LEU A 101 -2.10 9.48 -18.02
N PRO A 102 -1.11 10.02 -18.77
CA PRO A 102 0.30 9.65 -18.55
C PRO A 102 0.79 9.91 -17.13
N LEU A 103 0.39 11.04 -16.52
CA LEU A 103 0.80 11.38 -15.16
C LEU A 103 0.07 10.51 -14.11
N ILE A 104 -1.16 10.08 -14.37
CA ILE A 104 -1.86 9.08 -13.54
C ILE A 104 -1.07 7.75 -13.56
N ILE A 105 -0.67 7.28 -14.74
CA ILE A 105 0.11 6.04 -14.91
C ILE A 105 1.43 6.15 -14.13
N GLU A 106 2.20 7.21 -14.36
CA GLU A 106 3.47 7.44 -13.64
C GLU A 106 3.28 7.47 -12.12
N THR A 107 2.27 8.21 -11.64
CA THR A 107 1.99 8.29 -10.20
C THR A 107 1.57 6.93 -9.63
N SER A 108 0.78 6.15 -10.36
CA SER A 108 0.36 4.81 -9.95
C SER A 108 1.54 3.85 -9.80
N GLU A 109 2.51 3.92 -10.70
CA GLU A 109 3.71 3.08 -10.67
C GLU A 109 4.65 3.48 -9.54
N ASN A 110 4.77 4.78 -9.28
CA ASN A 110 5.56 5.29 -8.15
C ASN A 110 4.95 4.87 -6.81
N LEU A 111 3.62 4.88 -6.69
CA LEU A 111 2.92 4.39 -5.49
C LEU A 111 3.10 2.88 -5.31
N LEU A 112 2.93 2.08 -6.38
CA LEU A 112 3.15 0.64 -6.31
C LEU A 112 4.60 0.31 -5.93
N ARG A 113 5.58 1.00 -6.51
CA ARG A 113 7.00 0.82 -6.16
C ARG A 113 7.25 1.15 -4.70
N TRP A 114 6.72 2.27 -4.22
CA TRP A 114 6.86 2.63 -2.81
C TRP A 114 6.26 1.56 -1.90
N LEU A 115 5.07 1.04 -2.23
CA LEU A 115 4.42 0.00 -1.44
C LEU A 115 5.27 -1.27 -1.39
N LEU A 116 5.81 -1.72 -2.52
CA LEU A 116 6.72 -2.88 -2.56
C LEU A 116 7.97 -2.66 -1.71
N GLU A 117 8.59 -1.49 -1.80
CA GLU A 117 9.77 -1.15 -1.01
C GLU A 117 9.47 -1.06 0.49
N HIS A 118 8.29 -0.55 0.86
CA HIS A 118 7.83 -0.48 2.25
C HIS A 118 7.61 -1.88 2.83
N ILE A 119 6.90 -2.75 2.11
CA ILE A 119 6.68 -4.15 2.52
C ILE A 119 8.01 -4.87 2.71
N LEU A 120 8.88 -4.82 1.70
CA LEU A 120 10.16 -5.55 1.69
C LEU A 120 11.15 -5.10 2.77
N LYS A 121 11.00 -3.89 3.32
CA LYS A 121 11.97 -3.32 4.26
C LYS A 121 11.34 -3.02 5.60
N THR A 122 10.33 -2.16 5.62
CA THR A 122 9.73 -1.64 6.84
C THR A 122 8.83 -2.70 7.49
N ASP A 123 7.94 -3.34 6.73
CA ASP A 123 6.97 -4.30 7.29
C ASP A 123 7.65 -5.63 7.67
N VAL A 124 8.61 -6.08 6.86
CA VAL A 124 9.44 -7.25 7.21
C VAL A 124 10.26 -7.00 8.47
N GLN A 125 10.84 -5.80 8.65
CA GLN A 125 11.57 -5.46 9.90
C GLN A 125 10.63 -5.47 11.11
N MET A 126 9.42 -4.92 10.97
CA MET A 126 8.39 -4.98 12.00
C MET A 126 8.05 -6.43 12.36
N ALA A 127 7.89 -7.28 11.34
CA ALA A 127 7.56 -8.68 11.52
C ALA A 127 8.68 -9.48 12.22
N GLU A 128 9.95 -9.22 11.87
CA GLU A 128 11.12 -9.80 12.56
C GLU A 128 11.11 -9.46 14.05
N PHE A 129 10.80 -8.21 14.38
CA PHE A 129 10.65 -7.79 15.77
C PHE A 129 9.53 -8.57 16.48
N PHE A 130 8.34 -8.70 15.89
CA PHE A 130 7.24 -9.45 16.49
C PHE A 130 7.58 -10.93 16.72
N ARG A 131 8.28 -11.57 15.78
CA ARG A 131 8.78 -12.94 15.93
C ARG A 131 9.76 -13.06 17.09
N SER A 132 10.66 -12.10 17.29
CA SER A 132 11.60 -12.12 18.41
C SER A 132 10.93 -12.03 19.79
N GLN A 133 9.72 -11.47 19.85
CA GLN A 133 8.94 -11.26 21.08
C GLN A 133 7.98 -12.40 21.41
N THR A 134 7.78 -13.33 20.47
CA THR A 134 6.88 -14.49 20.64
C THR A 134 7.74 -15.75 20.57
N PRO A 135 8.23 -16.29 21.70
CA PRO A 135 8.97 -17.55 21.68
C PRO A 135 8.07 -18.66 21.14
N SER A 136 8.63 -19.48 20.25
CA SER A 136 8.00 -20.68 19.70
C SER A 136 7.54 -21.65 20.80
#